data_AF-A0A2P6MJK3-F1
#
_entry.id   AF-A0A2P6MJK3-F1
#
_cell.length_a   1.000
_cell.length_b   1.000
_cell.length_c   1.000
_cell.angle_alpha   90.00
_cell.angle_beta   90.00
_cell.angle_gamma   90.00
#
_symmetry.space_group_name_H-M   'P 1'
#
loop_
_entity.id
_entity.type
_entity.pdbx_description
1 polymer ?
#
loop_
_entity_poly.entity_id
_entity_poly.type
_entity_poly.pdbx_seq_one_letter_code
_entity_poly.pdbx_strand_id
1 'polypeptide(L)'
;MNTQELVRTRLKQWLEKENKSYEWLAEQLHVSKALVGHLLAGRRTFQPHHIEQTAALMNLSVSELLAREEKGKLHVQLRGELTNRRSRRELDNVIFAVEDYLNIKEQKGS
;
A
#
# COMPACT_ATOMS: atom_id res chain seq x y z
N MET A 1 10.00 2.44 8.56
CA MET A 1 9.48 3.65 7.88
C MET A 1 8.18 4.06 8.55
N ASN A 2 8.06 5.31 8.99
CA ASN A 2 6.83 5.84 9.60
C ASN A 2 5.79 6.14 8.50
N THR A 3 4.50 6.10 8.83
CA THR A 3 3.36 6.42 7.94
C THR A 3 3.57 7.73 7.18
N GLN A 4 4.10 8.76 7.87
CA GLN A 4 4.38 10.08 7.31
C GLN A 4 5.50 10.07 6.25
N GLU A 5 6.50 9.22 6.43
CA GLU A 5 7.58 9.04 5.46
C GLU A 5 7.11 8.21 4.26
N LEU A 6 6.26 7.21 4.50
CA LEU A 6 5.69 6.36 3.45
C LEU A 6 4.84 7.17 2.47
N VAL A 7 3.89 7.96 2.99
CA VAL A 7 3.05 8.85 2.18
C VAL A 7 3.91 9.81 1.38
N ARG A 8 4.91 10.43 2.02
CA ARG A 8 5.82 11.38 1.37
C ARG A 8 6.60 10.76 0.22
N THR A 9 7.20 9.58 0.45
CA THR A 9 7.99 8.89 -0.57
C THR A 9 7.14 8.49 -1.76
N ARG A 10 5.95 7.94 -1.51
CA ARG A 10 5.01 7.54 -2.56
C ARG A 10 4.49 8.73 -3.36
N LEU A 11 4.17 9.82 -2.68
CA LEU A 11 3.74 11.04 -3.32
C LEU A 11 4.83 11.62 -4.22
N LYS A 12 6.10 11.64 -3.77
CA LYS A 12 7.24 12.07 -4.61
C LYS A 12 7.40 11.19 -5.85
N GLN A 13 7.42 9.88 -5.67
CA GLN A 13 7.55 8.92 -6.77
C GLN A 13 6.41 9.06 -7.78
N TRP A 14 5.19 9.27 -7.31
CA TRP A 14 4.04 9.45 -8.18
C TRP A 14 4.11 10.79 -8.94
N LEU A 15 4.50 11.89 -8.29
CA LEU A 15 4.70 13.17 -8.95
C LEU A 15 5.78 13.09 -10.04
N GLU A 16 6.89 12.41 -9.76
CA GLU A 16 7.96 12.18 -10.73
C GLU A 16 7.46 11.32 -11.91
N LYS A 17 6.72 10.23 -11.63
CA LYS A 17 6.17 9.34 -12.66
C LYS A 17 5.17 10.04 -13.59
N GLU A 18 4.30 10.86 -13.01
CA GLU A 18 3.25 11.59 -13.75
C GLU A 18 3.74 12.95 -14.28
N ASN A 19 5.02 13.29 -14.07
CA ASN A 19 5.64 14.56 -14.43
C ASN A 19 4.87 15.80 -13.89
N LYS A 20 4.39 15.72 -12.66
CA LYS A 20 3.57 16.73 -11.99
C LYS A 20 4.42 17.60 -11.07
N SER A 21 4.18 18.91 -11.09
CA SER A 21 4.91 19.87 -10.27
C SER A 21 4.36 19.97 -8.84
N TYR A 22 5.16 20.51 -7.93
CA TYR A 22 4.70 20.83 -6.57
C TYR A 22 3.66 21.97 -6.54
N GLU A 23 3.65 22.82 -7.57
CA GLU A 23 2.62 23.84 -7.75
C GLU A 23 1.27 23.20 -8.06
N TRP A 24 1.26 22.25 -9.00
CA TRP A 24 0.07 21.48 -9.32
C TRP A 24 -0.48 20.74 -8.10
N LEU A 25 0.40 20.11 -7.30
CA LEU A 25 -0.03 19.44 -6.06
C LEU A 25 -0.65 20.42 -5.05
N ALA A 26 -0.09 21.63 -4.93
CA ALA A 26 -0.61 22.66 -4.04
C ALA A 26 -2.04 23.07 -4.43
N GLU A 27 -2.29 23.22 -5.74
CA GLU A 27 -3.62 23.50 -6.28
C GLU A 27 -4.60 22.37 -5.98
N GLN A 28 -4.21 21.11 -6.19
CA GLN A 28 -5.08 19.96 -5.96
C GLN A 28 -5.41 19.71 -4.50
N LEU A 29 -4.48 20.02 -3.59
CA LEU A 29 -4.69 19.88 -2.15
C LEU A 29 -5.30 21.15 -1.54
N HIS A 30 -5.54 22.22 -2.32
CA HIS A 30 -5.99 23.53 -1.87
C HIS A 30 -5.14 24.12 -0.73
N VAL A 31 -3.81 23.95 -0.83
CA VAL A 31 -2.85 24.43 0.17
C VAL A 31 -1.81 25.35 -0.45
N SER A 32 -1.06 26.07 0.39
CA SER A 32 0.04 26.90 -0.10
C SER A 32 1.21 26.05 -0.60
N LYS A 33 1.91 26.55 -1.65
CA LYS A 33 3.15 25.95 -2.17
C LYS A 33 4.20 25.76 -1.08
N ALA A 34 4.27 26.71 -0.13
CA ALA A 34 5.16 26.62 1.02
C ALA A 34 4.81 25.41 1.92
N LEU A 35 3.52 25.15 2.16
CA LEU A 35 3.08 24.00 2.94
C LEU A 35 3.44 22.68 2.26
N VAL A 36 3.21 22.56 0.94
CA VAL A 36 3.64 21.38 0.15
C VAL A 36 5.14 21.16 0.28
N GLY A 37 5.94 22.23 0.15
CA GLY A 37 7.39 22.17 0.34
C GLY A 37 7.77 21.65 1.73
N HIS A 38 7.10 22.12 2.79
CA HIS A 38 7.34 21.62 4.15
C HIS A 38 6.92 20.17 4.37
N LEU A 39 5.81 19.73 3.77
CA LEU A 39 5.31 18.34 3.84
C LEU A 39 6.26 17.38 3.12
N LEU A 40 6.71 17.75 1.92
CA LEU A 40 7.63 16.96 1.09
C LEU A 40 9.08 17.00 1.59
N ALA A 41 9.48 18.07 2.27
CA ALA A 41 10.77 18.13 2.98
C ALA A 41 10.74 17.41 4.34
N GLY A 42 9.56 17.07 4.84
CA GLY A 42 9.40 16.42 6.14
C GLY A 42 9.52 17.30 7.35
N ARG A 43 9.49 18.62 7.15
CA ARG A 43 9.44 19.60 8.24
C ARG A 43 8.04 19.68 8.87
N ARG A 44 7.02 19.17 8.17
CA ARG A 44 5.64 19.04 8.65
C ARG A 44 5.07 17.66 8.33
N THR A 45 4.09 17.24 9.12
CA THR A 45 3.35 15.98 8.94
C THR A 45 2.08 16.22 8.12
N PHE A 46 1.70 15.23 7.32
CA PHE A 46 0.41 15.20 6.65
C PHE A 46 -0.67 15.01 7.70
N GLN A 47 -1.64 15.93 7.70
CA GLN A 47 -2.87 15.76 8.45
C GLN A 47 -3.74 14.68 7.78
N PRO A 48 -4.61 13.98 8.52
CA PRO A 48 -5.41 12.87 7.98
C PRO A 48 -6.17 13.22 6.69
N HIS A 49 -6.78 14.40 6.62
CA HIS A 49 -7.50 14.85 5.42
C HIS A 49 -6.59 15.00 4.19
N HIS A 50 -5.34 15.44 4.36
CA HIS A 50 -4.38 15.53 3.26
C HIS A 50 -3.96 14.14 2.76
N ILE A 51 -3.93 13.14 3.65
CA ILE A 51 -3.64 11.74 3.27
C ILE A 51 -4.80 11.19 2.44
N GLU A 52 -6.04 11.45 2.84
CA GLU A 52 -7.24 11.05 2.09
C GLU A 52 -7.28 11.71 0.71
N GLN A 53 -7.04 13.02 0.63
CA GLN A 53 -6.97 13.74 -0.64
C GLN A 53 -5.84 13.22 -1.54
N THR A 54 -4.68 12.92 -0.96
CA THR A 54 -3.56 12.35 -1.72
C THR A 54 -3.91 10.95 -2.26
N ALA A 55 -4.57 10.12 -1.47
CA ALA A 55 -5.02 8.80 -1.91
C ALA A 55 -6.02 8.92 -3.08
N ALA A 56 -6.99 9.82 -2.95
CA ALA A 56 -7.98 10.11 -4.00
C ALA A 56 -7.32 10.61 -5.29
N LEU A 57 -6.33 11.52 -5.21
CA LEU A 57 -5.58 12.02 -6.38
C LEU A 57 -4.80 10.92 -7.12
N MET A 58 -4.34 9.92 -6.38
CA MET A 58 -3.61 8.78 -6.92
C MET A 58 -4.54 7.65 -7.39
N ASN A 59 -5.86 7.80 -7.22
CA ASN A 59 -6.86 6.75 -7.42
C ASN A 59 -6.56 5.48 -6.62
N LEU A 60 -6.12 5.65 -5.37
CA LEU A 60 -5.81 4.60 -4.40
C LEU A 60 -6.71 4.72 -3.17
N SER A 61 -6.96 3.62 -2.47
CA SER A 61 -7.47 3.66 -1.11
C SER A 61 -6.40 4.13 -0.13
N VAL A 62 -6.81 4.67 1.03
CA VAL A 62 -5.86 5.05 2.10
C VAL A 62 -5.05 3.84 2.57
N SER A 63 -5.67 2.67 2.66
CA SER A 63 -4.98 1.41 2.99
C SER A 63 -3.93 1.04 1.96
N GLU A 64 -4.21 1.22 0.66
CA GLU A 64 -3.23 0.97 -0.40
C GLU A 64 -2.11 1.99 -0.36
N LEU A 65 -2.39 3.28 -0.15
CA LEU A 65 -1.38 4.33 -0.02
C LEU A 65 -0.46 4.09 1.18
N LEU A 66 -1.02 3.56 2.28
CA LEU A 66 -0.28 3.22 3.50
C LEU A 66 0.26 1.79 3.53
N ALA A 67 -0.03 0.97 2.51
CA ALA A 67 0.50 -0.37 2.42
C ALA A 67 2.03 -0.27 2.37
N ARG A 68 2.71 -0.92 3.31
CA ARG A 68 4.16 -1.10 3.19
C ARG A 68 4.37 -2.07 2.04
N GLU A 69 5.26 -1.74 1.11
CA GLU A 69 5.76 -2.75 0.19
C GLU A 69 6.39 -3.84 1.04
N GLU A 70 5.70 -4.97 1.20
CA GLU A 70 6.30 -6.19 1.71
C GLU A 70 7.27 -6.70 0.64
N LYS A 71 8.44 -6.05 0.53
CA LYS A 71 9.57 -6.58 -0.23
C LYS A 71 9.95 -7.91 0.40
N GLY A 72 9.44 -9.00 -0.14
CA GLY A 72 9.82 -10.36 0.27
C GLY A 72 8.79 -11.46 0.09
N LYS A 73 7.50 -11.18 -0.14
CA LYS A 73 6.55 -12.29 -0.37
C LYS A 73 6.60 -12.75 -1.82
N LEU A 74 7.25 -13.91 -2.01
CA LEU A 74 7.15 -14.69 -3.24
C LEU A 74 5.66 -14.99 -3.48
N HIS A 75 5.09 -14.41 -4.54
CA HIS A 75 3.70 -14.66 -4.90
C HIS A 75 3.65 -15.89 -5.81
N VAL A 76 3.07 -16.98 -5.32
CA VAL A 76 2.85 -18.20 -6.10
C VAL A 76 1.41 -18.20 -6.59
N GLN A 77 1.23 -18.25 -7.92
CA GLN A 77 -0.08 -18.41 -8.54
C GLN A 77 -0.27 -19.87 -8.95
N LEU A 78 -1.30 -20.51 -8.41
CA LEU A 78 -1.75 -21.83 -8.87
C LEU A 78 -2.65 -21.63 -10.10
N ARG A 79 -2.27 -22.20 -11.23
CA ARG A 79 -3.02 -22.13 -12.50
C ARG A 79 -3.74 -23.46 -12.74
N GLY A 80 -5.03 -23.39 -13.07
CA GLY A 80 -5.87 -24.55 -13.37
C GLY A 80 -7.35 -24.22 -13.23
N GLU A 81 -8.21 -25.12 -13.70
CA GLU A 81 -9.66 -24.99 -13.58
C GLU A 81 -10.24 -25.99 -12.56
N LEU A 82 -11.09 -25.48 -11.67
CA LEU A 82 -11.82 -26.31 -10.70
C LEU A 82 -13.18 -26.66 -11.28
N THR A 83 -13.27 -27.85 -11.89
CA THR A 83 -14.45 -28.27 -12.66
C THR A 83 -15.57 -28.85 -11.81
N ASN A 84 -15.34 -29.14 -10.51
CA ASN A 84 -16.38 -29.70 -9.64
C ASN A 84 -16.25 -29.27 -8.17
N ARG A 85 -17.34 -29.42 -7.40
CA ARG A 85 -17.40 -29.05 -5.97
C ARG A 85 -16.35 -29.75 -5.12
N ARG A 86 -15.99 -31.00 -5.47
CA ARG A 86 -14.95 -31.75 -4.76
C ARG A 86 -13.58 -31.08 -4.93
N SER A 87 -13.21 -30.72 -6.16
CA SER A 87 -11.94 -30.05 -6.46
C SER A 87 -11.77 -28.72 -5.72
N ARG A 88 -12.86 -27.95 -5.55
CA ARG A 88 -12.83 -26.71 -4.74
C ARG A 88 -12.52 -26.99 -3.27
N ARG A 89 -13.22 -27.98 -2.70
CA ARG A 89 -13.00 -28.38 -1.30
C ARG A 89 -11.58 -28.90 -1.06
N GLU A 90 -11.02 -29.64 -2.01
CA GLU A 90 -9.61 -30.09 -1.91
C GLU A 90 -8.63 -28.92 -1.94
N LEU A 91 -8.87 -27.90 -2.78
CA LEU A 91 -8.05 -26.69 -2.78
C LEU A 91 -8.16 -25.92 -1.45
N ASP A 92 -9.38 -25.77 -0.91
CA ASP A 92 -9.60 -25.13 0.38
C ASP A 92 -8.85 -25.87 1.51
N ASN A 93 -8.84 -27.20 1.48
CA ASN A 93 -8.08 -28.02 2.42
C ASN A 93 -6.57 -27.77 2.32
N VAL A 94 -6.04 -27.62 1.10
CA VAL A 94 -4.61 -27.32 0.89
C VAL A 94 -4.26 -25.93 1.41
N ILE A 95 -5.09 -24.92 1.14
CA ILE A 95 -4.91 -23.56 1.65
C ILE A 95 -4.88 -23.59 3.19
N PHE A 96 -5.87 -24.25 3.79
CA PHE A 96 -5.94 -24.42 5.25
C PHE A 96 -4.70 -25.10 5.83
N ALA A 97 -4.21 -26.17 5.21
CA ALA A 97 -3.01 -26.87 5.68
C ALA A 97 -1.74 -26.01 5.62
N VAL A 98 -1.63 -25.14 4.60
CA VAL A 98 -0.52 -24.18 4.49
C VAL A 98 -0.60 -23.14 5.60
N GLU A 99 -1.79 -22.58 5.84
CA GLU A 99 -2.03 -21.58 6.90
C GLU A 99 -1.76 -22.17 8.28
N ASP A 100 -2.22 -23.38 8.56
CA ASP A 100 -2.00 -24.09 9.83
C ASP A 100 -0.51 -24.34 10.07
N TYR A 101 0.24 -24.80 9.04
CA TYR A 101 1.68 -24.98 9.14
C TYR A 101 2.42 -23.67 9.46
N LEU A 102 2.04 -22.57 8.81
CA LEU A 102 2.64 -21.25 9.08
C LEU A 102 2.38 -20.81 10.52
N ASN A 103 1.14 -20.96 11.01
CA ASN A 103 0.77 -20.64 12.38
C ASN A 103 1.58 -21.46 13.40
N ILE A 104 1.76 -22.77 13.17
CA ILE A 104 2.57 -23.63 14.05
C ILE A 104 4.04 -23.21 14.03
N LYS A 105 4.58 -22.84 12.86
CA LYS A 105 5.97 -22.42 12.71
C LYS A 105 6.24 -21.10 13.45
N GLU A 106 5.32 -20.15 13.41
CA GLU A 106 5.43 -18.88 14.14
C GLU A 106 5.42 -19.07 15.65
N GLN A 107 4.62 -20.01 16.17
CA GLN A 107 4.57 -20.31 17.61
C GLN A 107 5.83 -21.01 18.15
N LYS A 108 6.57 -21.74 17.31
CA LYS A 108 7.83 -22.40 17.70
C LYS A 108 9.06 -21.50 17.61
N GLY A 109 8.93 -20.31 17.04
CA GLY A 109 10.02 -19.35 16.88
C GLY A 109 10.06 -18.24 17.94
N SER A 110 9.24 -18.34 19.00
CA SER A 110 9.10 -17.32 20.05
C SER A 110 9.56 -17.81 21.43
#